data_AF-A0A7D5M652-F1
#
_entry.id   AF-A0A7D5M652-F1
#
_cell.length_a   1.000
_cell.length_b   1.000
_cell.length_c   1.000
_cell.angle_alpha   90.00
_cell.angle_beta   90.00
_cell.angle_gamma   90.00
#
_symmetry.space_group_name_H-M   'P 1'
#
loop_
_entity.id
_entity.type
_entity.pdbx_description
1 polymer ?
#
loop_
_entity_poly.entity_id
_entity_poly.type
_entity_poly.pdbx_seq_one_letter_code
_entity_poly.pdbx_strand_id
1 'polypeptide(L)' 'MDCIVCNKKKEDFAVWNNKIVIAATYDSEIQDHENIRKMDAKSIICHDCMQSIINQVNENRK' A
#
# COMPACT_ATOMS: atom_id res chain seq x y z
N MET A 1 -12.48 -8.51 -0.10
CA MET A 1 -11.71 -7.30 0.22
C MET A 1 -10.90 -6.99 -1.01
N ASP A 2 -10.94 -5.75 -1.48
CA ASP A 2 -10.39 -5.38 -2.78
C ASP A 2 -9.27 -4.36 -2.58
N CYS A 3 -8.35 -4.30 -3.52
CA CYS A 3 -7.24 -3.33 -3.48
C CYS A 3 -7.79 -1.91 -3.55
N ILE A 4 -7.45 -1.07 -2.58
CA ILE A 4 -7.84 0.35 -2.59
C ILE A 4 -7.33 1.12 -3.82
N VAL A 5 -6.27 0.63 -4.46
CA VAL A 5 -5.65 1.29 -5.63
C VAL A 5 -6.20 0.75 -6.95
N CYS A 6 -6.19 -0.57 -7.15
CA CYS A 6 -6.52 -1.18 -8.44
C CYS A 6 -7.84 -1.98 -8.46
N ASN A 7 -8.58 -2.01 -7.36
CA ASN A 7 -9.83 -2.77 -7.19
C ASN A 7 -9.72 -4.28 -7.48
N LYS A 8 -8.50 -4.83 -7.59
CA LYS A 8 -8.28 -6.27 -7.72
C LYS A 8 -8.85 -6.96 -6.48
N LYS A 9 -9.57 -8.06 -6.68
CA LYS A 9 -10.11 -8.87 -5.58
C LYS A 9 -8.99 -9.63 -4.89
N LYS A 10 -9.05 -9.71 -3.56
CA LYS A 10 -8.17 -10.59 -2.78
C LYS A 10 -8.55 -12.05 -3.03
N GLU A 11 -7.67 -12.76 -3.72
CA GLU A 11 -7.68 -14.24 -3.84
C GLU A 11 -6.87 -14.87 -2.69
N ASP A 12 -7.01 -16.17 -2.51
CA ASP A 12 -6.55 -16.90 -1.31
C ASP A 12 -5.02 -16.90 -1.09
N PHE A 13 -4.20 -16.59 -2.11
CA PHE A 13 -2.74 -16.75 -2.06
C PHE A 13 -1.90 -15.50 -2.39
N ALA A 14 -2.52 -14.34 -2.60
CA ALA A 14 -1.76 -13.11 -2.88
C ALA A 14 -1.28 -12.42 -1.59
N VAL A 15 -0.14 -11.72 -1.65
CA VAL A 15 0.36 -10.89 -0.53
C VAL A 15 -0.37 -9.54 -0.52
N TRP A 16 -0.88 -9.15 0.65
CA TRP A 16 -1.62 -7.91 0.86
C TRP A 16 -1.19 -7.22 2.14
N ASN A 17 -1.14 -5.89 2.10
CA ASN A 17 -0.84 -5.09 3.27
C ASN A 17 -2.11 -4.33 3.70
N ASN A 18 -2.30 -4.19 5.02
CA ASN A 18 -3.29 -3.28 5.60
C ASN A 18 -2.57 -2.07 6.19
N LYS A 19 -3.32 -1.06 6.65
CA LYS A 19 -2.74 0.16 7.19
C LYS A 19 -1.81 -0.06 8.39
N ILE A 20 -2.13 -1.02 9.26
CA ILE A 20 -1.33 -1.33 10.45
C ILE A 20 0.04 -1.91 10.04
N VAL A 21 0.04 -2.89 9.14
CA VAL A 21 1.27 -3.50 8.62
C VAL A 21 2.13 -2.44 7.95
N ILE A 22 1.53 -1.55 7.17
CA ILE A 22 2.25 -0.49 6.47
C ILE A 22 2.90 0.48 7.46
N ALA A 23 2.14 0.92 8.48
CA ALA A 23 2.64 1.83 9.51
C ALA A 23 3.78 1.23 10.36
N ALA A 24 3.79 -0.09 10.54
CA ALA A 24 4.84 -0.79 11.27
C ALA A 24 6.09 -1.09 10.43
N THR A 25 5.96 -1.14 9.10
CA THR A 25 7.00 -1.65 8.19
C THR A 25 7.73 -0.55 7.43
N TYR A 26 7.02 0.51 7.02
CA TYR A 26 7.55 1.52 6.10
C TYR A 26 7.73 2.87 6.80
N ASP A 27 8.62 3.71 6.24
CA ASP A 27 8.91 5.04 6.76
C ASP A 27 7.78 6.06 6.52
N SER A 28 7.94 7.26 7.08
CA SER A 28 6.93 8.33 7.03
C SER A 28 6.62 8.81 5.61
N GLU A 29 7.58 8.81 4.68
CA GLU A 29 7.33 9.30 3.32
C GLU A 29 6.47 8.32 2.52
N ILE A 30 6.69 7.01 2.70
CA ILE A 30 5.81 5.97 2.14
C ILE A 30 4.43 6.07 2.78
N GLN A 31 4.36 6.29 4.09
CA GLN A 31 3.09 6.47 4.80
C GLN A 31 2.32 7.72 4.34
N ASP A 32 3.03 8.77 3.94
CA ASP A 32 2.47 10.03 3.46
C ASP A 32 2.01 9.99 1.99
N HIS A 33 2.29 8.90 1.27
CA HIS A 33 1.78 8.71 -0.09
C HIS A 33 0.25 8.78 -0.12
N GLU A 34 -0.33 9.45 -1.12
CA GLU A 34 -1.76 9.78 -1.13
C GLU A 34 -2.69 8.55 -0.98
N ASN A 35 -2.33 7.44 -1.61
CA ASN A 35 -3.09 6.19 -1.53
C ASN A 35 -3.01 5.55 -0.13
N ILE A 36 -1.88 5.69 0.57
CA ILE A 36 -1.69 5.14 1.93
C ILE A 36 -2.39 6.02 2.97
N ARG A 37 -2.34 7.35 2.80
CA ARG A 37 -3.09 8.28 3.66
C ARG A 37 -4.59 8.04 3.61
N LYS A 38 -5.15 7.73 2.43
CA LYS A 38 -6.57 7.42 2.21
C LYS A 38 -7.00 6.06 2.78
N MET A 39 -6.08 5.14 3.11
CA MET A 39 -6.44 3.86 3.71
C MET A 39 -7.06 4.03 5.10
N ASP A 40 -8.10 3.25 5.38
CA ASP A 40 -8.66 3.03 6.71
C ASP A 40 -8.20 1.68 7.30
N ALA A 41 -8.72 1.31 8.47
CA ALA A 41 -8.36 0.06 9.15
C ALA A 41 -8.82 -1.21 8.40
N LYS A 42 -9.79 -1.10 7.48
CA LYS A 42 -10.33 -2.22 6.70
C LYS A 42 -9.73 -2.30 5.29
N SER A 43 -9.06 -1.21 4.87
CA SER A 43 -8.43 -1.09 3.57
C SER A 43 -7.26 -2.05 3.44
N ILE A 44 -7.15 -2.64 2.26
CA ILE A 44 -6.00 -3.47 1.88
C ILE A 44 -5.43 -2.98 0.55
N ILE A 45 -4.13 -3.19 0.38
CA ILE A 45 -3.40 -2.91 -0.86
C ILE A 45 -2.68 -4.19 -1.30
N CYS A 46 -2.73 -4.51 -2.59
CA CYS A 46 -2.01 -5.66 -3.11
C CYS A 46 -0.50 -5.37 -3.18
N HIS A 47 0.29 -6.43 -3.24
CA HIS A 47 1.74 -6.32 -3.37
C HIS A 47 2.19 -5.43 -4.53
N ASP A 48 1.62 -5.61 -5.72
CA ASP A 48 2.01 -4.85 -6.92
C ASP A 48 1.82 -3.33 -6.75
N CYS A 49 0.66 -2.92 -6.20
CA CYS A 49 0.39 -1.52 -5.93
C CYS A 49 1.31 -0.97 -4.81
N MET A 50 1.63 -1.78 -3.81
CA MET A 50 2.59 -1.37 -2.77
C MET A 50 3.99 -1.15 -3.35
N GLN A 51 4.47 -2.05 -4.21
CA GLN A 51 5.75 -1.90 -4.91
C GLN A 51 5.78 -0.65 -5.80
N SER A 52 4.70 -0.37 -6.52
CA SER A 52 4.58 0.84 -7.33
C SER A 52 4.72 2.11 -6.49
N ILE A 53 4.12 2.15 -5.29
CA ILE A 53 4.24 3.29 -4.37
C ILE A 53 5.68 3.43 -3.87
N ILE A 54 6.31 2.34 -3.45
CA ILE A 54 7.71 2.34 -2.98
C ILE A 54 8.64 2.88 -4.06
N ASN A 55 8.47 2.44 -5.31
CA ASN A 55 9.27 2.91 -6.44
C ASN A 55 9.07 4.41 -6.69
N GLN A 56 7.83 4.89 -6.73
CA GLN A 56 7.52 6.31 -6.92
C GLN A 56 8.14 7.19 -5.81
N VAL A 57 8.02 6.78 -4.55
CA VAL A 57 8.63 7.51 -3.43
C VAL A 57 10.15 7.48 -3.54
N ASN A 58 10.76 6.34 -3.84
CA ASN A 58 12.21 6.21 -3.99
C ASN A 58 12.78 6.97 -5.20
N GLU A 59 12.02 7.12 -6.29
CA GLU A 59 12.41 7.96 -7.42
C GLU A 59 12.46 9.43 -7.02
N ASN A 60 11.52 9.89 -6.18
CA ASN A 60 11.49 11.28 -5.68
C ASN A 60 12.56 11.58 -4.62
N ARG A 61 13.21 10.55 -4.04
CA ARG A 61 14.31 10.69 -3.07
C ARG A 61 15.68 10.94 -3.71
N LYS A 62 15.80 10.66 -5.02
CA LYS A 62 17.05 10.83 -5.77
C LYS A 62 17.22 12.25 -6.26
#